data_AF-A0A151UKL0-F1
#
_entry.id   AF-A0A151UKL0-F1
#
_cell.length_a   1.000
_cell.length_b   1.000
_cell.length_c   1.000
_cell.angle_alpha   90.00
_cell.angle_beta   90.00
_cell.angle_gamma   90.00
#
_symmetry.space_group_name_H-M   'P 1'
#
loop_
_entity.id
_entity.type
_entity.pdbx_description
1 polymer ?
#
loop_
_entity_poly.entity_id
_entity_poly.type
_entity_poly.pdbx_seq_one_letter_code
_entity_poly.pdbx_strand_id
1 'polypeptide(L)' 'MADTPLEVSHHPDLDALGDAQVDILLIGKLVTATLSLSEMHYELLRASGHTRCIILALPGAWMLGEELLKHMGADAC' A
#
# COMPACT_ATOMS: atom_id res chain seq x y z
N MET A 1 -5.65 -19.49 25.24
CA MET A 1 -4.92 -18.67 24.27
C MET A 1 -5.46 -17.28 24.45
N ALA A 2 -4.59 -16.29 24.70
CA ALA A 2 -5.05 -14.93 24.90
C ALA A 2 -5.58 -14.41 23.55
N ASP A 3 -6.88 -14.14 23.49
CA ASP A 3 -7.52 -13.35 22.42
C ASP A 3 -7.03 -11.91 22.56
N THR A 4 -5.77 -11.63 22.24
CA THR A 4 -5.33 -10.25 22.06
C THR A 4 -6.01 -9.77 20.78
N PRO A 5 -7.02 -8.88 20.85
CA PRO A 5 -7.73 -8.45 19.65
C PRO A 5 -6.74 -7.71 18.74
N LEU A 6 -6.69 -8.10 17.47
CA LEU A 6 -5.90 -7.40 16.47
C LEU A 6 -6.53 -6.02 16.25
N GLU A 7 -5.84 -4.96 16.67
CA GLU A 7 -6.25 -3.59 16.39
C GLU A 7 -5.80 -3.20 14.98
N VAL A 8 -6.74 -2.78 14.14
CA VAL A 8 -6.48 -2.40 12.75
C VAL A 8 -6.88 -0.94 12.58
N SER A 9 -5.90 -0.10 12.26
CA SER A 9 -6.13 1.30 11.89
C SER A 9 -5.86 1.50 10.40
N HIS A 10 -6.67 2.36 9.78
CA HIS A 10 -6.53 2.71 8.38
C HIS A 10 -6.05 4.16 8.27
N HIS A 11 -4.92 4.34 7.58
CA HIS A 11 -4.32 5.65 7.35
C HIS A 11 -4.17 5.89 5.84
N PRO A 12 -4.49 7.10 5.34
CA PRO A 12 -4.38 7.41 3.92
C PRO A 12 -2.92 7.57 3.46
N ASP A 13 -2.04 7.97 4.37
CA ASP A 13 -0.60 8.16 4.15
C ASP A 13 0.20 7.81 5.41
N LEU A 14 1.52 7.72 5.25
CA LEU A 14 2.44 7.46 6.36
C LEU A 14 2.53 8.62 7.35
N ASP A 15 2.32 9.86 6.89
CA ASP A 15 2.46 11.04 7.75
C ASP A 15 1.33 11.08 8.80
N ALA A 16 0.17 10.50 8.49
CA ALA A 16 -0.94 10.30 9.41
C ALA A 16 -0.65 9.30 10.56
N LEU A 17 0.45 8.53 10.50
CA LEU A 17 0.91 7.75 11.66
C LEU A 17 1.59 8.62 12.72
N GLY A 18 2.09 9.81 12.37
CA GLY A 18 2.88 10.64 13.29
C GLY A 18 4.05 9.86 13.87
N ASP A 19 4.19 9.81 15.20
CA ASP A 19 5.24 9.04 15.90
C ASP A 19 4.80 7.62 16.32
N ALA A 20 3.65 7.14 15.83
CA ALA A 20 3.12 5.84 16.22
C ALA A 20 4.05 4.68 15.79
N GLN A 21 4.17 3.69 16.67
CA GLN A 21 4.87 2.43 16.41
C GLN A 21 3.84 1.31 16.28
N VAL A 22 3.94 0.53 15.22
CA VAL A 22 3.02 -0.57 14.91
C VAL A 22 3.79 -1.87 14.71
N ASP A 23 3.18 -2.99 15.10
CA ASP A 23 3.81 -4.31 14.95
C ASP A 23 3.93 -4.72 13.47
N ILE A 24 2.91 -4.38 12.68
CA ILE A 24 2.83 -4.70 11.25
C ILE A 24 2.26 -3.50 10.50
N LEU A 25 2.93 -3.09 9.43
CA LEU A 25 2.43 -2.06 8.51
C LEU A 25 2.15 -2.66 7.14
N LEU A 26 0.91 -2.51 6.68
CA LEU A 26 0.47 -2.92 5.34
C LEU A 26 0.42 -1.70 4.42
N ILE A 27 1.26 -1.69 3.39
CA ILE A 27 1.29 -0.61 2.38
C ILE A 27 0.68 -1.14 1.09
N GLY A 28 -0.52 -0.68 0.78
CA GLY A 28 -1.19 -0.95 -0.49
C GLY A 28 -0.78 0.04 -1.57
N LYS A 29 -0.46 -0.46 -2.77
CA LYS A 29 -0.21 0.38 -3.95
C LYS A 29 -1.36 0.32 -4.94
N LEU A 30 -1.75 1.49 -5.44
CA LEU A 30 -2.73 1.60 -6.51
C LEU A 30 -2.18 0.93 -7.77
N VAL A 31 -3.06 0.23 -8.48
CA VAL A 31 -2.78 -0.42 -9.77
C VAL A 31 -2.22 0.57 -10.79
N THR A 32 -2.67 1.83 -10.73
CA THR A 32 -2.28 2.91 -11.63
C THR A 32 -1.09 3.73 -11.13
N ALA A 33 -0.59 3.48 -9.92
CA ALA A 33 0.52 4.26 -9.38
C ALA A 33 1.83 3.88 -10.06
N THR A 34 2.37 4.77 -10.88
CA THR A 34 3.75 4.71 -11.38
C THR A 34 4.67 5.44 -10.42
N LEU A 35 5.06 4.79 -9.32
CA LEU A 35 6.12 5.31 -8.47
C LEU A 35 7.47 4.91 -9.03
N SER A 36 8.41 5.85 -9.06
CA SER A 36 9.80 5.53 -9.33
C SER A 36 10.39 4.65 -8.21
N LEU A 37 11.44 3.90 -8.53
CA LEU A 37 12.17 3.10 -7.54
C LEU A 37 12.68 3.96 -6.38
N SER A 38 13.10 5.19 -6.67
CA SER A 38 13.56 6.14 -5.65
C SER A 38 12.46 6.56 -4.68
N GLU A 39 11.24 6.80 -5.18
CA GLU A 39 10.10 7.16 -4.34
C GLU A 39 9.64 5.98 -3.46
N MET A 40 9.59 4.77 -4.03
CA MET A 40 9.31 3.56 -3.23
C MET A 40 10.38 3.33 -2.16
N HIS A 41 11.66 3.52 -2.49
CA HIS A 41 12.73 3.40 -1.52
C HIS A 41 12.59 4.41 -0.38
N TYR A 42 12.32 5.67 -0.70
CA TYR A 42 12.11 6.71 0.31
C TYR A 42 10.91 6.41 1.22
N GLU A 43 9.81 5.96 0.65
CA GLU A 43 8.63 5.56 1.41
C GLU A 43 8.92 4.40 2.36
N LEU A 44 9.65 3.37 1.89
CA LEU A 44 10.04 2.23 2.71
C LEU A 44 10.99 2.60 3.84
N LEU A 45 11.92 3.53 3.58
CA LEU A 45 12.78 4.07 4.63
C LEU A 45 11.96 4.77 5.72
N ARG A 46 10.97 5.60 5.35
CA ARG A 46 10.08 6.21 6.34
C ARG A 46 9.26 5.17 7.10
N ALA A 47 8.66 4.22 6.39
CA ALA A 47 7.88 3.13 6.97
C ALA A 47 8.68 2.30 7.98
N SER A 48 9.97 2.06 7.71
CA SER A 48 10.87 1.34 8.62
C SER A 48 11.11 2.05 9.95
N GLY A 49 10.81 3.35 10.02
CA GLY A 49 10.82 4.11 11.27
C GLY A 49 9.64 3.79 12.20
N HIS A 50 8.54 3.23 11.67
CA HIS A 50 7.31 2.94 12.42
C HIS A 50 7.12 1.46 12.77
N THR A 51 7.83 0.57 12.08
CA THR A 51 7.66 -0.87 12.26
C THR A 51 8.89 -1.66 11.84
N ARG A 52 9.00 -2.87 12.38
CA ARG A 52 9.96 -3.89 11.95
C ARG A 52 9.43 -4.80 10.86
N CYS A 53 8.12 -4.81 10.60
CA CYS A 53 7.49 -5.67 9.62
C CYS A 53 6.64 -4.86 8.64
N ILE A 54 7.11 -4.76 7.39
CA ILE A 54 6.39 -4.09 6.31
C ILE A 54 5.89 -5.14 5.33
N ILE A 55 4.60 -5.12 5.05
CA ILE A 55 3.97 -5.93 4.01
C ILE A 55 3.62 -4.99 2.86
N LEU A 56 4.24 -5.20 1.70
CA LEU A 56 3.95 -4.46 0.47
C LEU A 56 2.93 -5.22 -0.36
N ALA A 57 1.72 -4.68 -0.45
CA ALA A 57 0.69 -5.19 -1.35
C ALA A 57 0.80 -4.47 -2.70
N LEU A 58 1.58 -5.07 -3.61
CA LEU A 58 1.76 -4.58 -4.97
C LEU A 58 0.67 -5.14 -5.90
N PRO A 59 0.18 -4.32 -6.86
CA PRO A 59 -0.79 -4.78 -7.84
C PRO A 59 -0.18 -5.86 -8.74
N GLY A 60 -0.94 -6.93 -8.95
CA GLY A 60 -0.57 -7.99 -9.89
C GLY A 60 -0.83 -7.59 -11.34
N ALA A 61 -0.12 -8.24 -12.28
CA ALA A 61 -0.30 -7.99 -13.72
C ALA A 61 -1.74 -8.19 -14.22
N TRP A 62 -2.50 -9.08 -13.57
CA TRP A 62 -3.92 -9.32 -13.88
C TRP A 62 -4.82 -8.14 -13.52
N MET A 63 -4.50 -7.38 -12.46
CA MET A 63 -5.26 -6.20 -12.03
C MET A 63 -5.06 -5.02 -13.00
N LEU A 64 -3.87 -4.91 -13.61
CA LEU A 64 -3.60 -3.93 -14.66
C LEU A 64 -4.48 -4.17 -15.88
N GLY A 65 -4.69 -5.43 -16.27
CA GLY A 65 -5.56 -5.79 -17.40
C GLY A 65 -7.02 -5.40 -17.16
N GLU A 66 -7.55 -5.66 -15.97
CA GLU A 66 -8.92 -5.25 -15.61
C GLU A 66 -9.07 -3.73 -15.56
N GLU A 67 -8.09 -3.01 -15.04
CA GLU A 67 -8.14 -1.54 -14.96
C GLU A 67 -8.01 -0.88 -16.33
N LEU A 68 -7.19 -1.46 -17.22
CA LEU A 68 -7.10 -1.06 -18.62
C LEU A 68 -8.42 -1.32 -19.36
N LEU A 69 -9.07 -2.46 -19.12
CA LEU A 69 -10.39 -2.78 -19.70
C LEU A 69 -11.47 -1.78 -19.27
N LYS A 70 -11.47 -1.34 -18.01
CA LYS A 70 -12.38 -0.28 -17.54
C LYS A 70 -12.14 1.06 -18.26
N HIS A 71 -10.89 1.39 -18.57
CA HIS A 71 -10.55 2.64 -19.26
C HIS A 71 -10.84 2.57 -20.78
N MET A 72 -10.65 1.41 -21.41
CA MET A 72 -10.93 1.22 -22.84
C MET A 72 -12.41 0.98 -23.15
N GLY A 73 -13.25 0.67 -22.16
CA GLY A 73 -14.66 0.36 -22.33
C GLY A 73 -15.52 1.48 -22.94
N ALA A 74 -14.98 2.70 -23.07
CA ALA A 74 -15.65 3.82 -23.75
C ALA A 74 -15.20 4.04 -25.21
N ASP A 75 -14.06 3.48 -25.64
CA ASP A 75 -13.49 3.66 -27.00
C ASP A 75 -13.71 2.43 -27.92
N ALA A 76 -14.41 1.40 -27.43
CA ALA A 76 -14.65 0.16 -28.16
C ALA A 76 -16.06 0.05 -28.81
N CYS A 77 -16.83 1.14 -28.83
CA CYS A 77 -18.13 1.24 -29.51
C CYS A 77 -18.06 2.15 -30.73
#